data_AF-A0A4U5ML74-F1
#
_entry.id   AF-A0A4U5ML74-F1
#
_cell.length_a   1.000
_cell.length_b   1.000
_cell.length_c   1.000
_cell.angle_alpha   90.00
_cell.angle_beta   90.00
_cell.angle_gamma   90.00
#
_symmetry.space_group_name_H-M   'P 1'
#
loop_
_entity.id
_entity.type
_entity.pdbx_description
1 polymer ?
#
loop_
_entity_poly.entity_id
_entity_poly.type
_entity_poly.pdbx_seq_one_letter_code
_entity_poly.pdbx_strand_id
1 'polypeptide(L)'
;MWNVSYDSYPEPLERPDRKFLFCFSPKGPWKLVTLLGLLAMLAVILTIGLICFCFLFRALYTKKSNSSRKTLQMQKKAFWTLVILTSIIIILGAIPLVMALMTALFPHLPYAQPVCLVCIVFISNHGTVYAIATITLIHSHREMAARIFKKVGNLMRGDKKNKPIRLHVINESVK
;
A
#
# COMPACT_ATOMS: atom_id res chain seq x y z
N MET A 1 -14.80 4.94 -14.72
CA MET A 1 -14.54 6.33 -15.16
C MET A 1 -13.90 6.27 -16.53
N TRP A 2 -14.44 6.91 -17.57
CA TRP A 2 -13.78 6.97 -18.88
C TRP A 2 -13.24 8.38 -19.13
N ASN A 3 -12.08 8.47 -19.77
CA ASN A 3 -11.51 9.73 -20.25
C ASN A 3 -12.29 10.17 -21.48
N VAL A 4 -12.69 11.44 -21.52
CA VAL A 4 -13.34 12.03 -22.70
C VAL A 4 -12.32 12.94 -23.37
N SER A 5 -12.20 12.86 -24.70
CA SER A 5 -11.37 13.81 -25.44
C SER A 5 -11.89 15.24 -25.20
N TYR A 6 -10.98 16.20 -25.04
CA TYR A 6 -11.30 17.59 -24.77
C TYR A 6 -12.35 18.16 -25.75
N ASP A 7 -12.16 17.89 -27.04
CA ASP A 7 -13.02 18.41 -28.10
C ASP A 7 -14.42 17.78 -28.11
N SER A 8 -14.60 16.64 -27.42
CA SER A 8 -15.86 15.89 -27.32
C SER A 8 -16.59 16.11 -26.00
N TYR A 9 -16.20 17.10 -25.19
CA TYR A 9 -16.82 17.34 -23.88
C TYR A 9 -18.28 17.81 -24.05
N PRO A 10 -19.26 17.13 -23.40
CA PRO A 10 -20.69 17.34 -23.67
C PRO A 10 -21.21 18.70 -23.21
N GLU A 11 -20.48 19.42 -22.36
CA GLU A 11 -20.91 20.71 -21.80
C GLU A 11 -19.87 21.81 -22.07
N PRO A 12 -20.01 22.58 -23.17
CA PRO A 12 -19.03 23.59 -23.57
C PRO A 12 -18.91 24.77 -22.58
N LEU A 13 -19.94 25.02 -21.77
CA LEU A 13 -19.96 26.06 -20.72
C LEU A 13 -19.18 25.66 -19.45
N GLU A 14 -19.12 24.37 -19.14
CA GLU A 14 -18.31 23.81 -18.05
C GLU A 14 -16.95 23.30 -18.55
N ARG A 15 -16.61 23.61 -19.81
CA ARG A 15 -15.39 23.11 -20.44
C ARG A 15 -14.19 23.68 -19.71
N PRO A 16 -13.33 22.81 -19.16
CA PRO A 16 -12.19 23.28 -18.42
C PRO A 16 -11.15 23.83 -19.44
N ASP A 17 -10.33 24.80 -19.05
CA ASP A 17 -9.23 25.40 -19.83
C ASP A 17 -8.30 24.36 -20.51
N ARG A 18 -7.71 24.65 -21.67
CA ARG A 18 -6.93 23.62 -22.44
C ARG A 18 -5.65 23.10 -21.75
N LYS A 19 -5.30 23.64 -20.58
CA LYS A 19 -4.14 23.24 -19.77
C LYS A 19 -4.34 21.90 -19.04
N PHE A 20 -5.53 21.31 -19.11
CA PHE A 20 -5.86 20.10 -18.35
C PHE A 20 -5.50 18.80 -19.07
N LEU A 21 -4.83 17.91 -18.35
CA LEU A 21 -4.37 16.59 -18.85
C LEU A 21 -5.48 15.52 -18.83
N PHE A 22 -6.56 15.71 -18.06
CA PHE A 22 -7.62 14.71 -17.89
C PHE A 22 -9.01 15.36 -17.82
N CYS A 23 -9.97 14.87 -18.63
CA CYS A 23 -11.36 15.31 -18.62
C CYS A 23 -12.28 14.13 -18.28
N PHE A 24 -13.05 14.27 -17.19
CA PHE A 24 -13.99 13.25 -16.75
C PHE A 24 -15.43 13.64 -17.11
N SER A 25 -16.20 12.69 -17.64
CA SER A 25 -17.61 12.92 -17.96
C SER A 25 -18.42 13.30 -16.71
N PRO A 26 -19.16 14.43 -16.71
CA PRO A 26 -19.85 14.94 -15.52
C PRO A 26 -21.13 14.15 -15.19
N LYS A 27 -21.71 13.46 -16.18
CA LYS A 27 -23.00 12.76 -16.05
C LYS A 27 -22.87 11.28 -16.43
N GLY A 28 -23.49 10.41 -15.64
CA GLY A 28 -23.62 8.98 -15.95
C GLY A 28 -23.81 8.09 -14.71
N PRO A 29 -24.57 6.98 -14.83
CA PRO A 29 -24.77 6.02 -13.73
C PRO A 29 -23.45 5.42 -13.24
N TRP A 30 -22.42 5.44 -14.09
CA TRP A 30 -21.08 4.97 -13.80
C TRP A 30 -20.38 5.72 -12.66
N LYS A 31 -20.73 6.99 -12.39
CA LYS A 31 -20.23 7.71 -11.20
C LYS A 31 -20.72 7.05 -9.92
N LEU A 32 -22.03 6.74 -9.88
CA LEU A 32 -22.66 6.06 -8.75
C LEU A 32 -22.09 4.65 -8.57
N VAL A 33 -21.94 3.89 -9.67
CA VAL A 33 -21.32 2.56 -9.64
C VAL A 33 -19.87 2.63 -9.13
N THR A 34 -19.09 3.63 -9.56
CA THR A 34 -17.71 3.81 -9.10
C THR A 34 -17.65 4.14 -7.60
N LEU A 35 -18.51 5.03 -7.12
CA LEU A 35 -18.60 5.39 -5.70
C LEU A 35 -19.05 4.21 -4.84
N LEU A 36 -20.11 3.51 -5.25
CA LEU A 36 -20.64 2.35 -4.54
C LEU A 36 -19.62 1.20 -4.51
N GLY A 37 -18.93 0.97 -5.63
CA GLY A 37 -17.85 0.00 -5.74
C GLY A 37 -16.68 0.33 -4.81
N LEU A 38 -16.28 1.60 -4.73
CA LEU A 38 -15.23 2.05 -3.79
C LEU A 38 -15.65 1.79 -2.33
N LEU A 39 -16.89 2.17 -1.98
CA LEU A 39 -17.41 1.99 -0.62
C LEU A 39 -17.48 0.51 -0.24
N ALA A 40 -17.95 -0.34 -1.16
CA ALA A 40 -17.99 -1.79 -0.98
C ALA A 40 -16.58 -2.37 -0.81
N MET A 41 -15.62 -1.95 -1.64
CA MET A 41 -14.22 -2.38 -1.52
C MET A 41 -13.60 -1.98 -0.19
N LEU A 42 -13.82 -0.74 0.26
CA LEU A 42 -13.35 -0.28 1.57
C LEU A 42 -13.99 -1.08 2.71
N ALA A 43 -15.29 -1.34 2.64
CA ALA A 43 -15.98 -2.17 3.64
C ALA A 43 -15.42 -3.61 3.68
N VAL A 44 -15.14 -4.21 2.52
CA VAL A 44 -14.53 -5.55 2.44
C VAL A 44 -13.12 -5.54 3.03
N ILE A 45 -12.29 -4.55 2.69
CA ILE A 45 -10.92 -4.44 3.23
C ILE A 45 -10.94 -4.27 4.76
N LEU A 46 -11.84 -3.43 5.28
CA LEU A 46 -11.99 -3.21 6.72
C LEU A 46 -12.47 -4.46 7.45
N THR A 47 -13.45 -5.18 6.89
CA THR A 47 -13.96 -6.41 7.51
C THR A 47 -12.88 -7.51 7.52
N ILE A 48 -12.17 -7.72 6.42
CA ILE A 48 -11.03 -8.66 6.37
C ILE A 48 -9.94 -8.24 7.36
N GLY A 49 -9.58 -6.96 7.39
CA GLY A 49 -8.58 -6.42 8.32
C GLY A 49 -8.94 -6.67 9.78
N LEU A 50 -10.21 -6.41 10.16
CA LEU A 50 -10.72 -6.68 11.50
C LEU A 50 -10.72 -8.17 11.84
N ILE A 51 -11.15 -9.03 10.92
CA ILE A 51 -11.13 -10.49 11.11
C ILE A 51 -9.70 -10.98 11.34
N CYS A 52 -8.76 -10.56 10.48
CA CYS A 52 -7.35 -10.91 10.61
C CYS A 52 -6.77 -10.40 11.93
N PHE A 53 -7.07 -9.15 12.31
CA PHE A 53 -6.63 -8.58 13.58
C PHE A 53 -7.15 -9.36 14.78
N CYS A 54 -8.45 -9.67 14.80
CA CYS A 54 -9.07 -10.49 15.85
C CYS A 54 -8.46 -11.88 15.92
N PHE A 55 -8.19 -12.53 14.77
CA PHE A 55 -7.57 -13.84 14.71
C PHE A 55 -6.13 -13.83 15.23
N LEU A 56 -5.35 -12.83 14.81
CA LEU A 56 -3.99 -12.59 15.31
C LEU A 56 -3.97 -12.33 16.82
N PHE A 57 -4.89 -11.50 17.31
CA PHE A 57 -5.00 -11.18 18.73
C PHE A 57 -5.38 -12.41 19.56
N ARG A 58 -6.37 -13.19 19.10
CA ARG A 58 -6.74 -14.47 19.73
C ARG A 58 -5.57 -15.46 19.73
N ALA A 59 -4.89 -15.63 18.60
CA ALA A 59 -3.72 -16.51 18.50
C ALA A 59 -2.61 -16.09 19.48
N LEU A 60 -2.34 -14.79 19.60
CA LEU A 60 -1.40 -14.24 20.58
C LEU A 60 -1.83 -14.50 22.04
N TYR A 61 -3.12 -14.37 22.34
CA TYR A 61 -3.64 -14.53 23.70
C TYR A 61 -3.71 -16.01 24.12
N THR A 62 -4.20 -16.89 23.25
CA THR A 62 -4.29 -18.34 23.51
C THR A 62 -2.90 -18.96 23.65
N LYS A 63 -1.94 -18.58 22.81
CA LYS A 63 -0.57 -19.13 22.88
C LYS A 63 0.27 -18.56 24.03
N LYS A 64 -0.16 -17.49 24.70
CA LYS A 64 0.52 -16.96 25.90
C LYS A 64 0.57 -17.96 27.06
N SER A 65 -0.38 -18.90 27.12
CA SER A 65 -0.43 -19.93 28.17
C SER A 65 0.49 -21.12 27.93
N ASN A 66 0.87 -21.41 26.68
CA ASN A 66 1.53 -22.68 26.32
C ASN A 66 2.77 -22.52 25.42
N SER A 67 3.13 -21.28 25.04
CA SER A 67 4.24 -21.01 24.11
C SER A 67 5.43 -20.36 24.81
N SER A 68 6.64 -20.75 24.39
CA SER A 68 7.90 -20.19 24.88
C SER A 68 7.89 -18.66 24.75
N ARG A 69 8.30 -17.96 25.83
CA ARG A 69 8.34 -16.48 25.90
C ARG A 69 9.06 -15.85 24.70
N LYS A 70 10.05 -16.55 24.11
CA LYS A 70 10.78 -16.11 22.91
C LYS A 70 9.90 -16.04 21.66
N THR A 71 9.05 -17.04 21.41
CA THR A 71 8.18 -17.09 20.23
C THR A 71 7.07 -16.03 20.31
N LEU A 72 6.51 -15.83 21.51
CA LEU A 72 5.50 -14.81 21.77
C LEU A 72 6.02 -13.38 21.49
N GLN A 73 7.26 -13.08 21.91
CA GLN A 73 7.88 -11.79 21.65
C GLN A 73 8.14 -11.55 20.16
N MET A 74 8.57 -12.58 19.42
CA MET A 74 8.76 -12.48 17.96
C MET A 74 7.44 -12.22 17.23
N GLN A 75 6.36 -12.94 17.58
CA GLN A 75 5.03 -12.71 16.99
C GLN A 75 4.48 -11.32 17.31
N LYS A 76 4.64 -10.86 18.56
CA LYS A 76 4.22 -9.50 18.95
C LYS A 76 4.99 -8.42 18.17
N LYS A 77 6.30 -8.61 17.96
CA LYS A 77 7.12 -7.69 17.16
C LYS A 77 6.70 -7.67 15.68
N ALA A 78 6.43 -8.84 15.10
CA ALA A 78 5.95 -8.96 13.72
C ALA A 78 4.58 -8.29 13.53
N PHE A 79 3.67 -8.49 14.48
CA PHE A 79 2.37 -7.83 14.49
C PHE A 79 2.48 -6.31 14.52
N TRP A 80 3.25 -5.75 15.45
CA TRP A 80 3.47 -4.30 15.51
C TRP A 80 4.12 -3.76 14.24
N THR A 81 5.02 -4.52 13.63
CA THR A 81 5.63 -4.16 12.35
C THR A 81 4.58 -4.08 11.24
N LEU A 82 3.69 -5.07 11.15
CA LEU A 82 2.59 -5.08 10.19
C LEU A 82 1.64 -3.90 10.42
N VAL A 83 1.30 -3.58 11.68
CA VAL A 83 0.43 -2.43 12.03
C VAL A 83 1.05 -1.11 11.60
N ILE A 84 2.35 -0.91 11.82
CA ILE A 84 3.05 0.30 11.36
C ILE A 84 3.01 0.37 9.83
N LEU A 85 3.28 -0.75 9.16
CA LEU A 85 3.37 -0.80 7.71
C LEU A 85 2.00 -0.57 7.02
N THR A 86 0.93 -1.16 7.55
CA THR A 86 -0.44 -0.89 7.07
C THR A 86 -0.85 0.55 7.30
N SER A 87 -0.45 1.16 8.42
CA SER A 87 -0.72 2.57 8.69
C SER A 87 -0.09 3.48 7.63
N ILE A 88 1.14 3.19 7.18
CA ILE A 88 1.81 3.92 6.10
C ILE A 88 1.03 3.82 4.79
N ILE A 89 0.56 2.61 4.42
CA ILE A 89 -0.23 2.42 3.20
C ILE A 89 -1.55 3.19 3.26
N ILE A 90 -2.22 3.18 4.43
CA ILE A 90 -3.50 3.89 4.59
C ILE A 90 -3.27 5.40 4.39
N ILE A 91 -2.23 5.96 4.98
CA ILE A 91 -1.95 7.40 4.90
C ILE A 91 -1.51 7.82 3.50
N LEU A 92 -0.63 7.07 2.84
CA LEU A 92 -0.05 7.46 1.55
C LEU A 92 -0.79 6.91 0.32
N GLY A 93 -1.65 5.91 0.52
CA GLY A 93 -2.42 5.28 -0.55
C GLY A 93 -3.91 5.54 -0.39
N ALA A 94 -4.53 5.05 0.70
CA ALA A 94 -5.99 5.07 0.85
C ALA A 94 -6.54 6.50 0.97
N ILE A 95 -5.92 7.36 1.77
CA ILE A 95 -6.36 8.76 1.94
C ILE A 95 -6.25 9.54 0.61
N PRO A 96 -5.08 9.58 -0.08
CA PRO A 96 -4.97 10.20 -1.40
C PRO A 96 -5.95 9.63 -2.43
N LEU A 97 -6.21 8.32 -2.41
CA LEU A 97 -7.17 7.69 -3.31
C LEU A 97 -8.60 8.20 -3.08
N VAL A 98 -9.05 8.26 -1.83
CA VAL A 98 -10.38 8.79 -1.50
C VAL A 98 -10.46 10.27 -1.89
N MET A 99 -9.43 11.06 -1.60
CA MET A 99 -9.37 12.48 -1.97
C MET A 99 -9.39 12.71 -3.49
N ALA A 100 -8.62 11.94 -4.25
CA ALA A 100 -8.62 11.99 -5.71
C ALA A 100 -9.99 11.62 -6.30
N LEU A 101 -10.66 10.61 -5.72
CA LEU A 101 -11.98 10.20 -6.18
C LEU A 101 -13.06 11.24 -5.83
N MET A 102 -13.02 11.82 -4.64
CA MET A 102 -13.96 12.89 -4.26
C MET A 102 -13.81 14.12 -5.17
N THR A 103 -12.57 14.56 -5.41
CA THR A 103 -12.29 15.69 -6.31
C THR A 103 -12.65 15.40 -7.77
N ALA A 104 -12.56 14.14 -8.20
CA ALA A 104 -12.98 13.73 -9.54
C ALA A 104 -14.51 13.55 -9.69
N LEU A 105 -15.22 13.23 -8.60
CA LEU A 105 -16.68 13.09 -8.59
C LEU A 105 -17.39 14.45 -8.51
N PHE A 106 -16.84 15.37 -7.71
CA PHE A 106 -17.36 16.71 -7.47
C PHE A 106 -16.37 17.77 -8.00
N PRO A 107 -16.27 17.94 -9.32
CA PRO A 107 -15.31 18.87 -9.94
C PRO A 107 -15.58 20.34 -9.61
N HIS A 108 -16.77 20.65 -9.07
CA HIS A 108 -17.19 21.98 -8.64
C HIS A 108 -16.52 22.46 -7.33
N LEU A 109 -15.80 21.59 -6.61
CA LEU A 109 -15.06 22.03 -5.43
C LEU A 109 -13.91 22.97 -5.83
N PRO A 110 -13.69 24.05 -5.06
CA PRO A 110 -12.52 24.90 -5.26
C PRO A 110 -11.25 24.05 -5.09
N TYR A 111 -10.28 24.23 -5.99
CA TYR A 111 -9.02 23.49 -5.99
C TYR A 111 -9.12 21.97 -6.21
N ALA A 112 -10.26 21.43 -6.68
CA ALA A 112 -10.41 19.99 -6.93
C ALA A 112 -9.30 19.43 -7.84
N GLN A 113 -8.93 20.17 -8.89
CA GLN A 113 -7.92 19.76 -9.87
C GLN A 113 -6.50 19.68 -9.32
N PRO A 114 -5.91 20.74 -8.72
CA PRO A 114 -4.57 20.65 -8.15
C PRO A 114 -4.48 19.61 -7.04
N VAL A 115 -5.54 19.46 -6.23
CA VAL A 115 -5.61 18.42 -5.19
C VAL A 115 -5.58 17.02 -5.81
N CYS A 116 -6.37 16.77 -6.86
CA CYS A 116 -6.39 15.47 -7.55
C CYS A 116 -5.01 15.11 -8.12
N LEU A 117 -4.32 16.05 -8.77
CA LEU A 117 -2.97 15.82 -9.31
C LEU A 117 -1.96 15.48 -8.21
N VAL A 118 -1.96 16.22 -7.11
CA VAL A 118 -1.08 15.94 -5.96
C VAL A 118 -1.38 14.54 -5.39
N CYS A 119 -2.66 14.19 -5.25
CA CYS A 119 -3.05 12.86 -4.79
C CYS A 119 -2.58 11.74 -5.72
N ILE A 120 -2.68 11.91 -7.04
CA ILE A 120 -2.17 10.93 -8.02
C ILE A 120 -0.66 10.72 -7.84
N VAL A 121 0.12 11.77 -7.62
CA VAL A 121 1.56 11.64 -7.36
C VAL A 121 1.83 10.81 -6.11
N PHE A 122 1.11 11.03 -5.02
CA PHE A 122 1.24 10.20 -3.81
C PHE A 122 0.87 8.74 -4.08
N ILE A 123 -0.24 8.49 -4.79
CA ILE A 123 -0.67 7.14 -5.16
C ILE A 123 0.36 6.46 -6.06
N SER A 124 0.94 7.14 -7.05
CA SER A 124 1.96 6.53 -7.91
C SER A 124 3.25 6.18 -7.15
N ASN A 125 3.56 6.91 -6.08
CA ASN A 125 4.77 6.71 -5.28
C ASN A 125 4.57 5.86 -4.02
N HIS A 126 3.34 5.55 -3.60
CA HIS A 126 3.12 4.82 -2.34
C HIS A 126 3.83 3.46 -2.31
N GLY A 127 3.95 2.78 -3.47
CA GLY A 127 4.59 1.47 -3.58
C GLY A 127 6.10 1.51 -3.30
N THR A 128 6.79 2.57 -3.73
CA THR A 128 8.24 2.73 -3.45
C THR A 128 8.48 3.04 -1.99
N VAL A 129 7.67 3.91 -1.40
CA VAL A 129 7.73 4.22 0.04
C VAL A 129 7.42 2.98 0.88
N TYR A 130 6.41 2.19 0.49
CA TYR A 130 6.07 0.93 1.14
C TYR A 130 7.22 -0.08 1.07
N ALA A 131 7.89 -0.21 -0.09
CA ALA A 131 9.03 -1.10 -0.23
C ALA A 131 10.18 -0.70 0.70
N ILE A 132 10.50 0.60 0.76
CA ILE A 132 11.53 1.13 1.67
C ILE A 132 11.13 0.86 3.13
N ALA A 133 9.90 1.16 3.52
CA ALA A 133 9.39 0.93 4.86
C ALA A 133 9.45 -0.56 5.26
N THR A 134 9.08 -1.46 4.34
CA THR A 134 9.13 -2.91 4.57
C THR A 134 10.56 -3.38 4.83
N ILE A 135 11.50 -2.91 4.02
CA ILE A 135 12.92 -3.24 4.17
C ILE A 135 13.46 -2.70 5.49
N THR A 136 13.07 -1.49 5.93
CA THR A 136 13.59 -0.87 7.15
C THR A 136 12.93 -1.34 8.44
N LEU A 137 11.66 -1.73 8.42
CA LEU A 137 10.92 -2.15 9.62
C LEU A 137 11.12 -3.63 9.93
N ILE A 138 11.23 -4.49 8.91
CA ILE A 138 11.36 -5.93 9.13
C ILE A 138 12.83 -6.30 9.27
N HIS A 139 13.22 -6.66 10.49
CA HIS A 139 14.60 -7.01 10.84
C HIS A 139 15.21 -8.09 9.92
N SER A 140 14.47 -9.15 9.60
CA SER A 140 14.94 -10.21 8.70
C SER A 140 15.20 -9.69 7.29
N HIS A 141 14.37 -8.77 6.79
CA HIS A 141 14.58 -8.14 5.48
C HIS A 141 15.79 -7.20 5.49
N ARG A 142 16.04 -6.45 6.56
CA ARG A 142 17.27 -5.64 6.69
C ARG A 142 18.53 -6.49 6.62
N GLU A 143 18.55 -7.61 7.35
CA GLU A 143 19.71 -8.50 7.36
C GLU A 143 19.96 -9.13 5.98
N MET A 144 18.90 -9.58 5.31
CA MET A 144 19.00 -10.11 3.95
C MET A 144 19.46 -9.04 2.96
N ALA A 145 18.87 -7.84 3.01
CA ALA A 145 19.26 -6.72 2.17
C ALA A 145 20.73 -6.36 2.39
N ALA A 146 21.18 -6.22 3.64
CA ALA A 146 22.57 -5.92 3.95
C ALA A 146 23.54 -7.00 3.45
N ARG A 147 23.17 -8.29 3.51
CA ARG A 147 23.97 -9.39 2.95
C ARG A 147 24.06 -9.31 1.43
N ILE A 148 22.96 -9.02 0.76
CA ILE A 148 22.92 -8.84 -0.70
C ILE A 148 23.78 -7.63 -1.10
N PHE A 149 23.60 -6.49 -0.44
CA PHE A 149 24.39 -5.27 -0.69
C PHE A 149 25.89 -5.49 -0.46
N LYS A 150 26.28 -6.17 0.63
CA LYS A 150 27.70 -6.53 0.85
C LYS A 150 28.23 -7.43 -0.25
N LYS A 151 27.45 -8.42 -0.71
CA LYS A 151 27.89 -9.33 -1.78
C LYS A 151 28.02 -8.61 -3.13
N VAL A 152 27.05 -7.77 -3.49
CA VAL A 152 27.10 -6.94 -4.70
C VAL A 152 28.27 -5.95 -4.62
N GLY A 153 28.49 -5.30 -3.47
CA GLY A 153 29.64 -4.43 -3.26
C GLY A 153 30.97 -5.16 -3.37
N ASN A 154 31.08 -6.38 -2.83
CA ASN A 154 32.29 -7.20 -2.92
C ASN A 154 32.51 -7.73 -4.35
N LEU A 155 31.44 -8.07 -5.09
CA LEU A 155 31.48 -8.43 -6.50
C LEU A 155 31.94 -7.24 -7.37
N MET A 156 31.39 -6.05 -7.13
CA MET A 156 31.82 -4.82 -7.82
C MET A 156 33.26 -4.42 -7.46
N ARG A 157 33.75 -4.78 -6.26
CA ARG A 157 35.16 -4.62 -5.84
C ARG A 157 36.10 -5.73 -6.30
N GLY A 158 35.62 -6.74 -7.04
CA GLY A 158 36.45 -7.81 -7.59
C GLY A 158 36.96 -8.86 -6.59
N ASP A 159 36.34 -8.99 -5.41
CA ASP A 159 36.80 -9.93 -4.39
C ASP A 159 36.26 -11.35 -4.64
N LYS A 160 37.13 -12.25 -5.14
CA LYS A 160 36.86 -13.65 -5.53
C LYS A 160 36.71 -14.63 -4.35
N LYS A 161 35.99 -14.29 -3.27
CA LYS A 161 35.67 -15.25 -2.19
C LYS A 161 34.17 -15.56 -2.12
N ASN A 162 33.71 -16.42 -3.04
CA ASN A 162 32.36 -16.99 -3.00
C ASN A 162 32.28 -18.07 -1.91
N LYS A 163 31.60 -17.79 -0.78
CA LYS A 163 30.97 -18.84 0.04
C LYS A 163 29.50 -18.98 -0.37
N PRO A 164 29.02 -20.20 -0.66
CA PRO A 164 27.63 -20.43 -1.05
C PRO A 164 26.65 -20.10 0.08
N ILE A 165 25.48 -19.60 -0.31
CA ILE A 165 24.39 -19.24 0.59
C ILE A 165 23.77 -20.55 1.11
N ARG A 166 24.03 -20.91 2.39
CA ARG A 166 23.15 -21.85 3.09
C ARG A 166 21.88 -21.11 3.48
N LEU A 167 20.84 -21.25 2.67
CA LEU A 167 19.47 -21.03 3.12
C LEU A 167 19.20 -22.06 4.22
N HIS A 168 19.20 -21.63 5.47
CA HIS A 168 18.68 -22.44 6.56
C HIS A 168 17.16 -22.50 6.36
N VAL A 169 16.72 -23.49 5.58
CA VAL A 169 15.33 -23.94 5.59
C VAL A 169 15.08 -24.39 7.02
N ILE A 170 14.20 -23.68 7.71
CA ILE A 170 13.72 -24.05 9.04
C ILE A 170 12.90 -25.32 8.80
N ASN A 171 13.51 -26.49 9.03
CA ASN A 171 12.78 -27.74 9.12
C ASN A 171 11.87 -27.63 10.35
N GLU A 172 10.58 -27.44 10.14
CA GLU A 172 9.57 -27.76 11.14
C GLU A 172 9.58 -29.28 11.32
N SER A 173 10.17 -29.70 12.43
CA SER A 173 10.08 -31.08 12.91
C SER A 173 8.64 -31.34 13.35
N VAL A 174 7.94 -32.15 12.56
CA VAL A 174 6.78 -32.93 12.98
C VAL A 174 7.20 -33.78 14.18
N LYS A 175 6.57 -33.54 15.32
CA LYS A 175 6.46 -34.50 16.41
C LYS A 175 5.18 -34.25 17.19
#